data_AF-A0A7Y1U1G8-F1
#
_entry.id   AF-A0A7Y1U1G8-F1
#
_cell.length_a   1.000
_cell.length_b   1.000
_cell.length_c   1.000
_cell.angle_alpha   90.00
_cell.angle_beta   90.00
_cell.angle_gamma   90.00
#
_symmetry.space_group_name_H-M   'P 1'
#
loop_
_entity.id
_entity.type
_entity.pdbx_description
1 polymer ?
#
loop_
_entity_poly.entity_id
_entity_poly.type
_entity_poly.pdbx_seq_one_letter_code
_entity_poly.pdbx_strand_id
1 'polypeptide(L)' 'EVVRNLALREADKGLSAGEKSLFTKARSVLVSELSFALEISEDDATDRVEKALV' A
#
# COMPACT_ATOMS: atom_id res chain seq x y z
N GLU A 1 5.98 7.78 -0.62
CA GLU A 1 6.95 7.30 -1.64
C GLU A 1 7.22 5.80 -1.56
N VAL A 2 7.48 5.21 -0.38
CA VAL A 2 7.82 3.76 -0.23
C VAL A 2 6.79 2.80 -0.85
N VAL A 3 5.49 2.96 -0.53
CA VAL A 3 4.41 2.10 -1.07
C VAL A 3 4.38 2.15 -2.60
N ARG A 4 4.42 3.35 -3.19
CA ARG A 4 4.44 3.55 -4.65
C ARG A 4 5.65 2.87 -5.28
N ASN A 5 6.84 3.07 -4.72
CA ASN A 5 8.07 2.51 -5.29
C ASN A 5 8.08 0.98 -5.24
N LEU A 6 7.62 0.40 -4.14
CA LEU A 6 7.52 -1.06 -4.01
C LEU A 6 6.43 -1.65 -4.92
N ALA A 7 5.29 -0.97 -5.09
CA ALA A 7 4.26 -1.39 -6.04
C ALA A 7 4.79 -1.41 -7.49
N LEU A 8 5.48 -0.34 -7.92
CA LEU A 8 6.11 -0.28 -9.24
C LEU A 8 7.19 -1.36 -9.42
N ARG A 9 7.99 -1.60 -8.37
CA ARG A 9 9.02 -2.64 -8.37
C ARG A 9 8.42 -4.04 -8.48
N GLU A 10 7.32 -4.30 -7.76
CA GLU A 10 6.59 -5.56 -7.82
C GLU A 10 6.08 -5.84 -9.23
N ALA A 11 5.48 -4.84 -9.88
CA ALA A 11 4.96 -4.94 -11.24
C ALA A 11 6.05 -5.14 -12.31
N ASP A 12 7.25 -4.57 -12.11
CA ASP A 12 8.36 -4.65 -13.08
C ASP A 12 9.18 -5.95 -12.94
N LYS A 13 9.79 -6.20 -11.76
CA LYS A 13 10.72 -7.33 -11.57
C LYS A 13 10.43 -8.20 -10.34
N GLY A 14 9.31 -7.95 -9.65
CA GLY A 14 8.98 -8.61 -8.39
C GLY A 14 9.78 -8.09 -7.19
N LEU A 15 9.37 -8.55 -6.01
CA LEU A 15 9.95 -8.17 -4.72
C LEU A 15 10.67 -9.35 -4.06
N SER A 16 11.81 -9.07 -3.44
CA SER A 16 12.45 -9.98 -2.48
C SER A 16 11.57 -10.20 -1.24
N ALA A 17 11.87 -11.21 -0.43
CA ALA A 17 11.12 -11.48 0.80
C ALA A 17 11.13 -10.29 1.79
N GLY A 18 12.25 -9.58 1.88
CA GLY A 18 12.38 -8.38 2.70
C GLY A 18 11.53 -7.23 2.16
N GLU A 19 11.56 -7.00 0.84
CA GLU A 19 10.76 -5.97 0.19
C GLU A 19 9.26 -6.26 0.28
N LYS A 20 8.83 -7.52 0.14
CA LYS A 20 7.42 -7.90 0.37
C LYS A 20 6.97 -7.58 1.78
N SER A 21 7.79 -7.95 2.78
CA SER A 21 7.50 -7.64 4.18
C SER A 21 7.41 -6.14 4.44
N LEU A 22 8.30 -5.36 3.82
CA LEU A 22 8.27 -3.90 3.90
C LEU A 22 7.05 -3.30 3.19
N PHE A 23 6.68 -3.83 2.02
CA PHE A 23 5.55 -3.37 1.25
C PHE A 23 4.24 -3.56 2.02
N THR A 24 4.02 -4.76 2.57
CA THR A 24 2.83 -5.05 3.40
C THR A 24 2.73 -4.11 4.59
N LYS A 25 3.84 -3.89 5.33
CA LYS A 25 3.86 -2.98 6.49
C LYS A 25 3.58 -1.54 6.07
N ALA A 26 4.26 -1.05 5.03
CA ALA A 26 4.08 0.31 4.55
C ALA A 26 2.65 0.55 4.03
N ARG A 27 2.05 -0.45 3.36
CA ARG A 27 0.66 -0.39 2.89
C ARG A 27 -0.33 -0.35 4.04
N SER A 28 -0.14 -1.19 5.07
CA SER A 28 -1.00 -1.19 6.26
C SER A 28 -0.98 0.15 6.99
N VAL A 29 0.20 0.76 7.17
CA VAL A 29 0.31 2.11 7.75
C VAL A 29 -0.42 3.14 6.89
N LEU A 30 -0.24 3.11 5.56
CA LEU A 30 -0.92 4.03 4.66
C LEU A 30 -2.45 3.90 4.72
N VAL A 31 -2.97 2.67 4.75
CA VAL A 31 -4.41 2.40 4.86
C VAL A 31 -4.96 2.95 6.18
N SER A 32 -4.28 2.71 7.30
CA SER A 32 -4.70 3.18 8.62
C SER A 32 -4.71 4.71 8.73
N GLU A 33 -3.68 5.38 8.20
CA GLU A 33 -3.65 6.85 8.15
C GLU A 33 -4.73 7.42 7.23
N LEU A 34 -5.00 6.76 6.10
CA LEU A 34 -6.01 7.20 5.14
C LEU A 34 -7.44 7.01 5.68
N SER A 35 -7.73 5.89 6.34
CA SER A 35 -9.03 5.63 6.96
C SER A 35 -9.31 6.66 8.04
N PHE A 36 -8.31 6.96 8.87
CA PHE A 36 -8.39 8.00 9.90
C PHE A 36 -8.59 9.41 9.30
N ALA A 37 -7.77 9.80 8.31
CA ALA A 37 -7.83 11.14 7.73
C ALA A 37 -9.11 11.44 6.93
N LEU A 38 -9.75 10.40 6.38
CA LEU A 38 -10.95 10.54 5.56
C LEU A 38 -12.24 10.11 6.28
N GLU A 39 -12.15 9.67 7.54
CA GLU A 39 -13.28 9.13 8.31
C GLU A 39 -14.05 8.03 7.57
N ILE A 40 -13.33 7.10 6.94
CA ILE A 40 -13.88 5.96 6.20
C ILE A 40 -13.43 4.63 6.83
N SER A 41 -14.06 3.53 6.43
CA SER A 41 -13.62 2.19 6.86
C SER A 41 -12.22 1.84 6.32
N GLU A 42 -11.50 0.95 7.01
CA GLU A 42 -10.22 0.44 6.48
C GLU A 42 -10.40 -0.32 5.16
N ASP A 43 -11.56 -0.97 4.96
CA ASP A 43 -11.89 -1.63 3.70
C ASP A 43 -12.01 -0.60 2.56
N ASP A 44 -12.75 0.50 2.77
CA ASP A 44 -12.85 1.59 1.77
C ASP A 44 -11.50 2.25 1.49
N ALA A 45 -10.67 2.44 2.52
CA ALA A 45 -9.33 2.98 2.38
C ALA A 45 -8.41 2.02 1.61
N THR A 46 -8.50 0.73 1.88
CA THR A 46 -7.78 -0.34 1.15
C THR A 46 -8.16 -0.30 -0.32
N ASP A 47 -9.45 -0.30 -0.64
CA ASP A 47 -9.97 -0.19 -2.01
C ASP A 47 -9.42 1.03 -2.75
N ARG A 48 -9.36 2.19 -2.08
CA ARG A 48 -8.81 3.42 -2.66
C ARG A 48 -7.31 3.30 -2.92
N VAL A 49 -6.55 2.75 -1.98
CA VAL A 49 -5.10 2.53 -2.14
C VAL A 49 -4.84 1.55 -3.28
N GLU A 50 -5.58 0.43 -3.34
CA GLU A 50 -5.41 -0.56 -4.39
C GLU A 50 -5.73 0.02 -5.77
N LYS A 51 -6.86 0.74 -5.92
CA LYS A 51 -7.22 1.44 -7.18
C LYS A 51 -6.18 2.46 -7.63
N ALA A 52 -5.45 3.08 -6.69
CA ALA A 52 -4.42 4.06 -7.00
C ALA A 52 -3.04 3.46 -7.36
N LEU A 53 -2.83 2.17 -7.09
CA LEU A 53 -1.60 1.43 -7.37
C LEU A 53 -1.67 0.57 -8.64
N VAL A 54 -2.84 0.48 -9.27
CA VAL A 54 -3.05 -0.20 -10.57
C VAL A 54 -2.56 0.64 -11.74
#